data_AF-A0A6J4XRX5-F1
#
_entry.id   AF-A0A6J4XRX5-F1
#
_cell.length_a   1.000
_cell.length_b   1.000
_cell.length_c   1.000
_cell.angle_alpha   90.00
_cell.angle_beta   90.00
_cell.angle_gamma   90.00
#
_symmetry.space_group_name_H-M   'P 1'
#
loop_
_entity.id
_entity.type
_entity.pdbx_description
1 polymer ?
#
loop_
_entity_poly.entity_id
_entity_poly.type
_entity_poly.pdbx_seq_one_letter_code
_entity_poly.pdbx_strand_id
1 'polypeptide(L)'
;MVTPSNFDRLSAVDRTENLIGLLDQYRHQLADPQTTLRNIDPIIRKIDQEREGLAPALESLPDDENLKQIINQTLVTASLEVSKFYRGDYIVP
;
A
#
# COMPACT_ATOMS: atom_id res chain seq x y z
N MET A 1 3.36 -8.03 26.29
CA MET A 1 3.53 -7.30 25.03
C MET A 1 5.01 -7.18 24.77
N VAL A 2 5.49 -7.59 23.60
CA VAL A 2 6.89 -7.39 23.19
C VAL A 2 6.94 -6.02 22.53
N THR A 3 7.69 -5.08 23.09
CA THR A 3 7.84 -3.76 22.46
C THR A 3 8.63 -3.95 21.16
N PRO A 4 8.14 -3.47 20.00
CA PRO A 4 8.88 -3.58 18.75
C PRO A 4 10.23 -2.87 18.87
N SER A 5 11.27 -3.47 18.29
CA SER A 5 12.60 -2.88 18.34
C SER A 5 12.64 -1.59 17.50
N ASN A 6 13.62 -0.73 17.78
CA ASN A 6 13.82 0.48 16.97
C ASN A 6 14.08 0.15 15.49
N PHE A 7 14.69 -1.01 15.21
CA PHE A 7 14.91 -1.51 13.86
C PHE A 7 13.59 -1.89 13.18
N ASP A 8 12.69 -2.58 13.89
CA ASP A 8 11.37 -2.96 13.36
C ASP A 8 10.54 -1.72 13.00
N ARG A 9 10.61 -0.68 13.84
CA ARG A 9 9.96 0.61 13.58
C ARG A 9 10.52 1.32 12.35
N LEU A 10 11.84 1.42 12.22
CA LEU A 10 12.47 2.04 11.04
C LEU A 10 12.12 1.27 9.76
N SER A 11 12.16 -0.06 9.81
CA SER A 11 11.75 -0.88 8.66
C SER A 11 10.27 -0.69 8.30
N ALA A 12 9.39 -0.52 9.29
CA ALA A 12 7.98 -0.25 9.05
C ALA A 12 7.77 1.13 8.42
N VAL A 13 8.52 2.15 8.83
CA VAL A 13 8.51 3.49 8.21
C VAL A 13 8.95 3.39 6.75
N ASP A 14 10.11 2.80 6.46
CA ASP A 14 10.65 2.68 5.10
C ASP A 14 9.66 1.95 4.17
N ARG A 15 9.07 0.85 4.65
CA ARG A 15 8.06 0.10 3.88
C ARG A 15 6.77 0.89 3.67
N THR A 16 6.35 1.68 4.66
CA THR A 16 5.17 2.56 4.53
C THR A 16 5.41 3.64 3.50
N GLU A 17 6.57 4.31 3.53
CA GLU A 17 6.95 5.32 2.55
C GLU A 17 7.02 4.72 1.15
N ASN A 18 7.62 3.53 1.00
CA ASN A 18 7.67 2.83 -0.28
C ASN A 18 6.26 2.52 -0.82
N LEU A 19 5.35 2.03 0.03
CA LEU A 19 3.98 1.73 -0.39
C LEU A 19 3.21 3.01 -0.76
N ILE A 20 3.37 4.11 -0.02
CA ILE A 20 2.82 5.41 -0.38
C ILE A 20 3.36 5.88 -1.74
N GLY A 21 4.66 5.74 -1.97
CA GLY A 21 5.29 6.09 -3.26
C GLY A 21 4.74 5.27 -4.44
N LEU A 22 4.48 3.97 -4.22
CA LEU A 22 3.83 3.12 -5.22
C LEU A 22 2.39 3.55 -5.50
N LEU A 23 1.61 3.88 -4.45
CA LEU A 23 0.25 4.40 -4.60
C LEU A 23 0.22 5.74 -5.34
N ASP A 24 1.19 6.61 -5.10
CA ASP A 24 1.32 7.89 -5.79
C ASP A 24 1.64 7.69 -7.28
N GLN A 25 2.59 6.81 -7.61
CA GLN A 25 2.89 6.45 -9.00
C GLN A 25 1.68 5.81 -9.69
N TYR A 26 0.96 4.92 -9.01
CA TYR A 26 -0.26 4.31 -9.52
C TYR A 26 -1.33 5.35 -9.84
N ARG A 27 -1.55 6.32 -8.94
CA ARG A 27 -2.46 7.45 -9.16
C ARG A 27 -2.08 8.25 -10.41
N HIS A 28 -0.79 8.53 -10.61
CA HIS A 28 -0.32 9.25 -11.80
C HIS A 28 -0.58 8.47 -13.09
N GLN A 29 -0.35 7.15 -13.09
CA GLN A 29 -0.64 6.32 -14.26
C GLN A 29 -2.15 6.27 -14.55
N LEU A 30 -2.98 6.05 -13.52
CA LEU A 30 -4.45 6.03 -13.69
C LEU A 30 -5.01 7.34 -14.25
N ALA A 31 -4.40 8.48 -13.91
CA ALA A 31 -4.82 9.78 -14.40
C ALA A 31 -4.45 10.04 -15.87
N ASP A 32 -3.55 9.23 -16.45
CA ASP A 32 -3.14 9.35 -17.84
C ASP A 32 -4.10 8.59 -18.77
N PRO A 33 -4.91 9.28 -19.60
CA PRO A 33 -5.84 8.64 -20.52
C PRO A 33 -5.16 7.82 -21.63
N GLN A 34 -3.85 7.96 -21.82
CA GLN A 34 -3.09 7.17 -22.79
C GLN A 34 -2.55 5.86 -22.20
N THR A 35 -2.61 5.66 -20.88
CA THR A 35 -2.20 4.39 -20.30
C THR A 35 -3.28 3.32 -20.48
N THR A 36 -2.85 2.06 -20.49
CA THR A 36 -3.77 0.92 -20.51
C THR A 36 -3.73 0.21 -19.16
N LEU A 37 -4.80 -0.47 -18.78
CA LEU A 37 -4.81 -1.29 -17.57
C LEU A 37 -3.69 -2.34 -17.59
N ARG A 38 -3.33 -2.87 -18.76
CA ARG A 38 -2.18 -3.78 -18.92
C ARG A 38 -0.87 -3.14 -18.49
N ASN A 39 -0.68 -1.84 -18.75
CA ASN A 39 0.52 -1.10 -18.34
C ASN A 39 0.52 -0.77 -16.84
N ILE A 40 -0.66 -0.68 -16.22
CA ILE A 40 -0.84 -0.44 -14.79
C ILE A 40 -0.68 -1.72 -13.96
N ASP A 41 -1.03 -2.90 -14.50
CA ASP A 41 -0.97 -4.18 -13.77
C ASP A 41 0.36 -4.43 -13.03
N PRO A 42 1.55 -4.16 -13.61
CA PRO A 42 2.82 -4.31 -12.90
C PRO A 42 2.93 -3.49 -11.60
N ILE A 43 2.41 -2.26 -11.57
CA ILE A 43 2.48 -1.44 -10.35
C ILE A 43 1.47 -1.90 -9.31
N ILE A 44 0.29 -2.36 -9.72
CA ILE A 44 -0.69 -2.97 -8.82
C ILE A 44 -0.14 -4.22 -8.13
N ARG A 45 0.57 -5.09 -8.87
CA ARG A 45 1.22 -6.26 -8.25
C ARG A 45 2.27 -5.88 -7.21
N LYS A 46 3.03 -4.80 -7.46
CA LYS A 46 4.00 -4.29 -6.47
C LYS A 46 3.31 -3.72 -5.23
N ILE A 47 2.22 -2.98 -5.42
CA ILE A 47 1.39 -2.48 -4.30
C ILE A 47 0.89 -3.64 -3.45
N ASP A 48 0.38 -4.71 -4.08
CA ASP A 48 -0.14 -5.85 -3.36
C ASP A 48 0.96 -6.60 -2.58
N GLN A 49 2.13 -6.80 -3.20
CA GLN A 49 3.30 -7.40 -2.56
C GLN A 49 3.81 -6.59 -1.36
N GLU A 50 3.97 -5.26 -1.50
CA GLU A 50 4.43 -4.41 -0.39
C GLU A 50 3.39 -4.33 0.73
N ARG A 51 2.10 -4.31 0.39
CA ARG A 51 1.00 -4.37 1.35
C ARG A 51 1.05 -5.66 2.18
N GLU A 52 1.22 -6.81 1.53
CA GLU A 52 1.35 -8.10 2.22
C GLU A 52 2.59 -8.13 3.14
N GLY A 53 3.71 -7.54 2.69
CA GLY A 53 4.93 -7.43 3.49
C GLY A 53 4.84 -6.48 4.68
N LEU A 54 3.99 -5.45 4.60
CA LEU A 54 3.81 -4.45 5.66
C LEU A 54 2.75 -4.87 6.70
N ALA A 55 1.79 -5.72 6.34
CA ALA A 55 0.72 -6.15 7.25
C ALA A 55 1.22 -6.69 8.62
N PRO A 56 2.28 -7.53 8.70
CA PRO A 56 2.80 -8.00 9.99
C PRO A 56 3.34 -6.88 10.90
N ALA A 57 3.84 -5.79 10.32
CA ALA A 57 4.34 -4.64 11.09
C ALA A 57 3.19 -3.89 11.78
N LEU A 58 1.98 -3.91 11.22
CA LEU A 58 0.80 -3.33 11.86
C LEU A 58 0.45 -4.08 13.16
N GLU A 59 0.55 -5.41 13.14
CA GLU A 59 0.19 -6.27 14.27
C GLU A 59 1.20 -6.17 15.43
N SER A 60 2.46 -5.84 15.13
CA SER A 60 3.53 -5.75 16.14
C SER A 60 3.60 -4.41 16.86
N LEU A 61 2.97 -3.36 16.33
CA LEU A 61 2.96 -2.02 16.93
C LEU A 61 1.89 -1.88 18.03
N PRO A 62 2.18 -1.16 19.13
CA PRO A 62 1.20 -0.73 20.13
C PRO A 62 -0.01 -0.01 19.51
N ASP A 63 -1.19 -0.21 20.09
CA ASP A 63 -2.45 0.35 19.59
C ASP A 63 -2.52 1.88 19.62
N ASP A 64 -1.80 2.51 20.55
CA ASP A 64 -1.75 3.96 20.76
C ASP A 64 -0.66 4.67 19.94
N GLU A 65 0.03 3.94 19.06
CA GLU A 65 1.12 4.49 18.25
C GLU A 65 0.61 5.18 16.97
N ASN A 66 0.97 6.46 16.78
CA ASN A 66 0.63 7.22 15.57
C ASN A 66 1.08 6.51 14.27
N LEU A 67 2.24 5.85 14.29
CA LEU A 67 2.75 5.08 13.16
C LEU A 67 1.80 3.95 12.77
N LYS A 68 1.18 3.27 13.75
CA LYS A 68 0.21 2.20 13.50
C LYS A 68 -1.01 2.73 12.74
N GLN A 69 -1.49 3.93 13.06
CA GLN A 69 -2.60 4.56 12.36
C GLN A 69 -2.25 4.85 10.88
N ILE A 70 -1.04 5.37 10.63
CA ILE A 70 -0.55 5.65 9.27
C ILE A 70 -0.42 4.36 8.45
N ILE A 71 0.17 3.31 9.04
CA ILE A 71 0.30 2.00 8.40
C ILE A 71 -1.10 1.44 8.08
N ASN A 72 -2.02 1.49 9.05
CA ASN A 72 -3.38 0.98 8.86
C ASN A 72 -4.08 1.69 7.70
N GLN A 73 -4.05 3.02 7.67
CA GLN A 73 -4.68 3.80 6.60
C GLN A 73 -4.05 3.49 5.23
N THR A 74 -2.72 3.33 5.18
CA THR A 74 -2.01 2.96 3.95
C THR A 74 -2.43 1.57 3.47
N LEU A 75 -2.49 0.58 4.36
CA LEU A 75 -2.90 -0.79 4.05
C LEU A 75 -4.36 -0.88 3.58
N VAL A 76 -5.28 -0.16 4.26
CA VAL A 76 -6.70 -0.09 3.86
C VAL A 76 -6.83 0.51 2.46
N THR A 77 -6.12 1.61 2.19
CA THR A 77 -6.13 2.27 0.89
C THR A 77 -5.59 1.35 -0.21
N ALA A 78 -4.43 0.72 0.02
CA ALA A 78 -3.84 -0.22 -0.92
C ALA A 78 -4.77 -1.42 -1.21
N SER A 79 -5.38 -2.00 -0.17
CA SER A 79 -6.32 -3.12 -0.31
C SER A 79 -7.52 -2.75 -1.18
N LEU A 80 -8.07 -1.54 -0.98
CA LEU A 80 -9.21 -1.05 -1.76
C LEU A 80 -8.85 -0.89 -3.24
N GLU A 81 -7.72 -0.24 -3.54
CA GLU A 81 -7.32 0.04 -4.93
C GLU A 81 -6.94 -1.25 -5.69
N VAL A 82 -6.22 -2.18 -5.05
CA VAL A 82 -5.95 -3.52 -5.61
C VAL A 82 -7.27 -4.23 -5.95
N SER A 83 -8.25 -4.19 -5.03
CA SER A 83 -9.55 -4.81 -5.24
C SER A 83 -10.33 -4.16 -6.38
N LYS A 84 -10.37 -2.83 -6.47
CA LYS A 84 -11.02 -2.10 -7.57
C LYS A 84 -10.40 -2.46 -8.92
N PHE A 85 -9.07 -2.55 -8.97
CA PHE A 85 -8.36 -2.85 -10.20
C PHE A 85 -8.70 -4.25 -10.71
N TYR A 86 -8.62 -5.28 -9.86
CA TYR A 86 -8.90 -6.66 -10.28
C TYR A 86 -10.39 -6.95 -10.54
N ARG A 87 -11.31 -6.19 -9.93
CA ARG A 87 -12.74 -6.25 -10.28
C ARG A 87 -13.05 -5.60 -11.63
N GLY A 88 -12.15 -4.78 -12.15
CA GLY A 88 -12.35 -4.05 -13.40
C GLY A 88 -13.13 -2.74 -13.24
N ASP A 89 -13.14 -2.13 -12.05
CA ASP A 89 -13.90 -0.90 -11.76
C ASP A 89 -13.46 0.30 -12.63
N TYR A 90 -12.28 0.22 -13.27
CA TYR A 90 -11.75 1.23 -14.19
C TYR A 90 -12.06 0.95 -15.68
N ILE A 91 -12.80 -0.11 -15.98
CA ILE A 91 -13.28 -0.39 -17.33
C ILE A 91 -14.59 0.38 -17.51
N VAL A 92 -14.51 1.54 -18.16
CA VAL A 92 -15.69 2.30 -18.59
C VAL A 92 -16.25 1.69 -19.88
N PRO A 93 -17.58 1.44 -19.96
CA PRO A 93 -18.26 0.92 -21.16
C PRO A 93 -18.18 1.85 -22.39
#